data_AF-A0A9W4NXM1-F1
#
_entry.id   AF-A0A9W4NXM1-F1
#
_cell.length_a   1.000
_cell.length_b   1.000
_cell.length_c   1.000
_cell.angle_alpha   90.00
_cell.angle_beta   90.00
_cell.angle_gamma   90.00
#
_symmetry.space_group_name_H-M   'P 1'
#
loop_
_entity.id
_entity.type
_entity.pdbx_description
1 polymer ?
#
loop_
_entity_poly.entity_id
_entity_poly.type
_entity_poly.pdbx_seq_one_letter_code
_entity_poly.pdbx_strand_id
1 'polypeptide(L)'
;MRQGNEGGQFSLTHVTGLRVRETKEVYEGEVTELTPEETENPLGGYGRTISHLIIGLKSAKGTKKLRLDPSIYEAIQKERVTVGDVIYIEANTGACKRVGRSDAYATEFDLEAEEYVPVPKGEVHKKKEIVQDVTLHDLDMANARPQGGQDVMSMMGQLMKPKKTEITDKLRQEINKVVNRYIDQGVAELVPGVLFIDEVHMLDIECFTYLNRALESTISPIVILASNRGHTVIRGTDDITAAHGIPPDLLARLLIIPTQPYAPEEIKTIIRLRAKVESLSITEPALNKVAEHGSKVSLRYALQLLTPASILARVNGRPAGIEEADVAECEDLFLDAKRSAIIVGQDSDKFLS
;
A
#
# COMPACT_ATOMS: atom_id res chain seq x y z
N MET A 1 -1.42 27.42 7.38
CA MET A 1 -2.47 27.49 8.44
C MET A 1 -3.69 26.60 8.19
N ARG A 2 -3.87 25.91 7.04
CA ARG A 2 -4.90 24.84 6.91
C ARG A 2 -4.34 23.44 6.57
N GLN A 3 -3.14 23.37 6.01
CA GLN A 3 -2.49 22.11 5.59
C GLN A 3 -2.16 21.10 6.72
N GLY A 4 -2.07 21.53 7.99
CA GLY A 4 -1.74 20.63 9.12
C GLY A 4 -2.87 19.68 9.49
N ASN A 5 -4.10 20.20 9.65
CA ASN A 5 -5.30 19.40 9.89
C ASN A 5 -5.64 18.46 8.72
N GLU A 6 -5.28 18.86 7.50
CA GLU A 6 -5.58 18.13 6.28
C GLU A 6 -4.79 16.82 6.19
N GLY A 7 -3.47 16.85 6.47
CA GLY A 7 -2.61 15.66 6.38
C GLY A 7 -2.98 14.54 7.36
N GLY A 8 -3.28 14.89 8.62
CA GLY A 8 -3.64 13.91 9.65
C GLY A 8 -4.97 13.20 9.40
N GLN A 9 -5.93 13.90 8.80
CA GLN A 9 -7.25 13.35 8.48
C GLN A 9 -7.22 12.38 7.28
N PHE A 10 -6.36 12.62 6.28
CA PHE A 10 -6.13 11.65 5.22
C PHE A 10 -5.53 10.37 5.78
N SER A 11 -4.51 10.44 6.63
CA SER A 11 -3.80 9.25 7.11
C SER A 11 -4.69 8.23 7.85
N LEU A 12 -5.72 8.68 8.58
CA LEU A 12 -6.62 7.80 9.33
C LEU A 12 -7.55 6.97 8.44
N THR A 13 -8.10 7.53 7.36
CA THR A 13 -9.03 6.80 6.48
C THR A 13 -8.33 5.86 5.50
N HIS A 14 -7.03 6.05 5.26
CA HIS A 14 -6.23 5.15 4.43
C HIS A 14 -5.90 3.84 5.15
N VAL A 15 -5.81 3.87 6.49
CA VAL A 15 -5.44 2.68 7.28
C VAL A 15 -6.67 1.89 7.73
N THR A 16 -7.88 2.44 7.65
CA THR A 16 -9.11 1.69 7.93
C THR A 16 -9.60 0.99 6.68
N GLY A 17 -9.54 -0.34 6.69
CA GLY A 17 -10.01 -1.21 5.62
C GLY A 17 -11.45 -1.67 5.85
N LEU A 18 -12.16 -1.91 4.76
CA LEU A 18 -13.44 -2.59 4.70
C LEU A 18 -13.28 -3.81 3.80
N ARG A 19 -13.51 -4.99 4.38
CA ARG A 19 -13.53 -6.26 3.65
C ARG A 19 -14.95 -6.56 3.24
N VAL A 20 -15.26 -6.37 1.96
CA VAL A 20 -16.57 -6.67 1.40
C VAL A 20 -16.57 -8.09 0.86
N ARG A 21 -17.54 -8.90 1.28
CA ARG A 21 -17.74 -10.26 0.77
C ARG A 21 -18.98 -10.27 -0.10
N GLU A 22 -18.77 -10.45 -1.39
CA GLU A 22 -19.87 -10.54 -2.35
C GLU A 22 -19.89 -11.93 -2.97
N THR A 23 -21.03 -12.61 -2.88
CA THR A 23 -21.23 -13.87 -3.62
C THR A 23 -21.76 -13.53 -5.00
N LYS A 24 -20.93 -13.72 -6.03
CA LYS A 24 -21.34 -13.53 -7.42
C LYS A 24 -21.63 -14.87 -8.09
N GLU A 25 -22.67 -14.88 -8.93
CA GLU A 25 -22.90 -15.97 -9.87
C GLU A 25 -22.05 -15.74 -11.12
N VAL A 26 -21.25 -16.73 -11.47
CA VAL A 26 -20.20 -16.59 -12.48
C VAL A 26 -20.20 -17.78 -13.42
N TYR A 27 -19.93 -17.49 -14.69
CA TYR A 27 -19.68 -18.47 -15.73
C TYR A 27 -18.18 -18.43 -16.06
N GLU A 28 -17.49 -19.55 -15.84
CA GLU A 28 -16.04 -19.65 -16.05
C GLU A 28 -15.73 -20.89 -16.89
N GLY A 29 -14.97 -20.72 -17.96
CA GLY A 29 -14.64 -21.83 -18.85
C GLY A 29 -13.79 -21.41 -20.04
N GLU A 30 -13.21 -22.41 -20.69
CA GLU A 30 -12.61 -22.34 -22.01
C GLU A 30 -13.72 -22.09 -23.05
N VAL A 31 -13.56 -21.07 -23.89
CA VAL A 31 -14.49 -20.75 -24.98
C VAL A 31 -14.34 -21.79 -26.09
N THR A 32 -15.40 -22.55 -26.36
CA THR A 32 -15.45 -23.55 -27.44
C THR A 32 -16.17 -23.05 -28.68
N GLU A 33 -17.09 -22.12 -28.51
CA GLU A 33 -17.94 -21.58 -29.59
C GLU A 33 -18.28 -20.14 -29.25
N LEU A 34 -18.20 -19.26 -30.26
CA LEU A 34 -18.59 -17.86 -30.14
C LEU A 34 -19.28 -17.46 -31.44
N THR A 35 -20.62 -17.45 -31.44
CA THR A 35 -21.41 -17.25 -32.66
C THR A 35 -22.50 -16.20 -32.41
N PRO A 36 -22.39 -15.00 -33.04
CA PRO A 36 -23.46 -14.01 -32.99
C PRO A 36 -24.64 -14.45 -33.86
N GLU A 37 -25.86 -14.34 -33.33
CA GLU A 37 -27.09 -14.62 -34.06
C GLU A 37 -27.71 -13.30 -34.55
N GLU A 38 -27.64 -13.07 -35.86
CA GLU A 38 -28.14 -11.86 -36.50
C GLU A 38 -29.62 -11.99 -36.86
N THR A 39 -30.41 -10.95 -36.55
CA THR A 39 -31.81 -10.83 -36.99
C THR A 39 -31.99 -9.62 -37.90
N GLU A 40 -33.02 -9.67 -38.76
CA GLU A 40 -33.41 -8.53 -39.58
C GLU A 40 -33.86 -7.35 -38.70
N ASN A 41 -33.38 -6.17 -39.04
CA ASN A 41 -33.57 -4.97 -38.24
C ASN A 41 -35.05 -4.52 -38.31
N PRO A 42 -35.80 -4.48 -37.19
CA PRO A 42 -37.22 -4.11 -37.19
C PRO A 42 -37.50 -2.68 -37.66
N LEU A 43 -36.47 -1.82 -37.71
CA LEU A 43 -36.55 -0.42 -38.08
C LEU A 43 -36.23 -0.14 -39.57
N GLY A 44 -36.12 -1.17 -40.41
CA GLY A 44 -36.10 -1.01 -41.88
C GLY A 44 -34.85 -0.35 -42.49
N GLY A 45 -33.77 -0.21 -41.72
CA GLY A 45 -32.48 0.28 -42.21
C GLY A 45 -31.57 -0.86 -42.68
N TYR A 46 -30.78 -0.62 -43.74
CA TYR A 46 -29.72 -1.54 -44.18
C TYR A 46 -28.71 -1.80 -43.06
N GLY A 47 -28.80 -2.98 -42.46
CA GLY A 47 -27.87 -3.45 -41.44
C GLY A 47 -28.46 -4.64 -40.70
N ARG A 48 -27.65 -5.68 -40.47
CA ARG A 48 -28.05 -6.81 -39.62
C ARG A 48 -27.82 -6.42 -38.17
N THR A 49 -28.80 -6.68 -37.31
CA THR A 49 -28.68 -6.39 -35.86
C THR A 49 -28.47 -7.71 -35.13
N ILE A 50 -27.48 -7.76 -34.25
CA ILE A 50 -27.21 -8.94 -33.42
C ILE A 50 -28.34 -9.04 -32.38
N SER A 51 -29.08 -10.15 -32.43
CA SER A 51 -30.18 -10.43 -31.49
C SER A 51 -29.69 -11.01 -30.19
N HIS A 52 -28.79 -12.00 -30.26
CA HIS A 52 -28.20 -12.68 -29.12
C HIS A 52 -26.84 -13.28 -29.52
N LEU A 53 -25.99 -13.51 -28.52
CA LEU A 53 -24.70 -14.20 -28.71
C LEU A 53 -24.80 -15.62 -28.14
N ILE A 54 -24.44 -16.62 -28.93
CA ILE A 54 -24.30 -18.00 -28.46
C ILE A 54 -22.84 -18.21 -28.10
N ILE A 55 -22.57 -18.54 -26.83
CA ILE A 55 -21.23 -18.89 -26.35
C ILE A 55 -21.22 -20.30 -25.77
N GLY A 56 -20.27 -21.12 -26.19
CA GLY A 56 -19.98 -22.42 -25.60
C GLY A 56 -18.84 -22.28 -24.60
N LEU A 57 -19.07 -22.68 -23.36
CA LEU A 57 -18.04 -22.71 -22.31
C LEU A 57 -17.79 -24.15 -21.85
N LYS A 58 -16.52 -24.50 -21.69
CA LYS A 58 -16.05 -25.81 -21.25
C LYS A 58 -15.21 -25.70 -19.98
N SER A 59 -15.47 -26.60 -19.05
CA SER A 59 -14.64 -26.83 -17.87
C SER A 59 -14.29 -28.32 -17.79
N ALA A 60 -13.45 -28.70 -16.81
CA ALA A 60 -13.09 -30.10 -16.59
C ALA A 60 -14.29 -30.99 -16.20
N LYS A 61 -15.37 -30.40 -15.66
CA LYS A 61 -16.57 -31.13 -15.23
C LYS A 61 -17.67 -31.20 -16.28
N GLY A 62 -17.63 -30.36 -17.31
CA GLY A 62 -18.64 -30.37 -18.36
C GLY A 62 -18.62 -29.14 -19.25
N THR A 63 -19.53 -29.13 -20.22
CA THR A 63 -19.71 -28.06 -21.20
C THR A 63 -21.10 -27.45 -21.07
N LYS A 64 -21.23 -26.14 -21.22
CA LYS A 64 -22.51 -25.44 -21.20
C LYS A 64 -22.56 -24.43 -22.34
N LYS A 65 -23.64 -24.47 -23.13
CA LYS A 65 -23.97 -23.42 -24.11
C LYS A 65 -24.85 -22.37 -23.45
N LEU A 66 -24.51 -21.11 -23.64
CA LEU A 66 -25.21 -19.96 -23.07
C LEU A 66 -25.68 -19.05 -24.19
N ARG A 67 -26.88 -18.50 -24.02
CA ARG A 67 -27.41 -17.43 -24.87
C ARG A 67 -27.29 -16.13 -24.09
N LEU A 68 -26.45 -15.22 -24.57
CA LEU A 68 -26.10 -13.96 -23.93
C LEU A 68 -26.77 -12.79 -24.64
N ASP A 69 -26.99 -11.72 -23.89
CA ASP A 69 -27.50 -10.45 -24.41
C ASP A 69 -26.48 -9.78 -25.35
N PRO A 70 -26.93 -9.04 -26.39
CA PRO A 70 -26.03 -8.30 -27.28
C PRO A 70 -25.05 -7.37 -26.58
N SER A 71 -25.41 -6.79 -25.43
CA SER A 71 -24.49 -5.92 -24.66
C SER A 71 -23.22 -6.64 -24.20
N ILE A 72 -23.29 -7.95 -23.95
CA ILE A 72 -22.13 -8.77 -23.54
C ILE A 72 -21.19 -9.00 -24.72
N TYR A 73 -21.72 -8.99 -25.95
CA TYR A 73 -20.90 -9.13 -27.15
C TYR A 73 -19.91 -7.98 -27.31
N GLU A 74 -20.31 -6.75 -26.97
CA GLU A 74 -19.40 -5.59 -26.97
C GLU A 74 -18.24 -5.77 -25.95
N ALA A 75 -18.54 -6.29 -24.76
CA ALA A 75 -17.53 -6.57 -23.75
C ALA A 75 -16.53 -7.66 -24.21
N ILE A 76 -17.04 -8.71 -24.84
CA ILE A 76 -16.23 -9.80 -25.42
C ILE A 76 -15.33 -9.28 -26.56
N GLN A 77 -15.85 -8.40 -27.42
CA GLN A 77 -15.07 -7.77 -28.47
C GLN A 77 -13.97 -6.85 -27.91
N LYS A 78 -14.30 -6.06 -26.86
CA LYS A 78 -13.34 -5.16 -26.20
C LYS A 78 -12.18 -5.94 -25.56
N GLU A 79 -12.48 -7.08 -24.94
CA GLU A 79 -11.50 -7.99 -24.34
C GLU A 79 -10.80 -8.90 -25.38
N ARG A 80 -11.16 -8.79 -26.67
CA ARG A 80 -10.61 -9.59 -27.79
C ARG A 80 -10.64 -11.08 -27.53
N VAL A 81 -11.72 -11.57 -26.94
CA VAL A 81 -11.91 -12.98 -26.61
C VAL A 81 -12.04 -13.80 -27.89
N THR A 82 -11.30 -14.90 -27.95
CA THR A 82 -11.33 -15.85 -29.07
C THR A 82 -11.61 -17.28 -28.58
N VAL A 83 -11.94 -18.17 -29.51
CA VAL A 83 -12.08 -19.61 -29.21
C VAL A 83 -10.73 -20.15 -28.73
N GLY A 84 -10.76 -20.88 -27.61
CA GLY A 84 -9.58 -21.37 -26.91
C GLY A 84 -9.12 -20.51 -25.73
N ASP A 85 -9.74 -19.34 -25.49
CA ASP A 85 -9.45 -18.53 -24.31
C ASP A 85 -10.24 -19.00 -23.09
N VAL A 86 -9.65 -18.90 -21.90
CA VAL A 86 -10.36 -19.06 -20.64
C VAL A 86 -10.90 -17.70 -20.23
N ILE A 87 -12.21 -17.62 -20.04
CA ILE A 87 -12.89 -16.38 -19.66
C ILE A 87 -13.72 -16.55 -18.40
N TYR A 88 -14.02 -15.41 -17.81
CA TYR A 88 -14.91 -15.27 -16.66
C TYR A 88 -15.99 -14.24 -16.99
N ILE A 89 -17.26 -14.62 -16.86
CA ILE A 89 -18.43 -13.77 -17.09
C ILE A 89 -19.26 -13.69 -15.81
N GLU A 90 -19.53 -12.49 -15.33
CA GLU A 90 -20.45 -12.25 -14.23
C GLU A 90 -21.91 -12.30 -14.71
N ALA A 91 -22.75 -13.13 -14.09
CA ALA A 91 -24.13 -13.34 -14.53
C ALA A 91 -25.00 -12.08 -14.42
N ASN A 92 -24.78 -11.25 -13.38
CA ASN A 92 -25.62 -10.09 -13.09
C ASN A 92 -25.22 -8.84 -13.88
N THR A 93 -23.92 -8.62 -14.11
CA THR A 93 -23.40 -7.40 -14.74
C THR A 93 -23.09 -7.60 -16.22
N GLY A 94 -22.97 -8.85 -16.68
CA GLY A 94 -22.51 -9.16 -18.04
C GLY A 94 -21.03 -8.83 -18.26
N ALA A 95 -20.28 -8.45 -17.21
CA ALA A 95 -18.87 -8.14 -17.32
C ALA A 95 -18.07 -9.41 -17.67
N CYS A 96 -17.38 -9.37 -18.82
CA CYS A 96 -16.50 -10.41 -19.28
C CYS A 96 -15.04 -10.01 -19.03
N LYS A 97 -14.20 -10.95 -18.59
CA LYS A 97 -12.74 -10.79 -18.47
C LYS A 97 -12.03 -11.98 -19.09
N ARG A 98 -11.03 -11.73 -19.93
CA ARG A 98 -10.11 -12.74 -20.45
C ARG A 98 -9.08 -13.09 -19.37
N VAL A 99 -9.01 -14.35 -18.97
CA VAL A 99 -8.05 -14.85 -17.97
C VAL A 99 -6.73 -15.22 -18.63
N GLY A 100 -6.79 -15.80 -19.83
CA GLY A 100 -5.62 -16.21 -20.60
C GLY A 100 -5.97 -17.23 -21.67
N ARG A 101 -4.96 -17.71 -22.39
CA ARG A 101 -5.11 -18.77 -23.40
C ARG A 101 -5.17 -20.13 -22.71
N SER A 102 -6.02 -21.05 -23.16
CA SER A 102 -6.03 -22.39 -22.56
C SER A 102 -4.75 -23.16 -22.89
N ASP A 103 -4.19 -23.82 -21.88
CA ASP A 103 -3.05 -24.76 -21.99
C ASP A 103 -3.26 -25.89 -23.02
N ALA A 104 -4.51 -26.26 -23.31
CA ALA A 104 -4.83 -27.21 -24.37
C ALA A 104 -4.43 -26.73 -25.78
N TYR A 105 -4.21 -25.42 -25.95
CA TYR A 105 -3.78 -24.80 -27.20
C TYR A 105 -2.33 -24.31 -27.13
N ALA A 106 -1.58 -24.66 -26.08
CA ALA A 106 -0.14 -24.43 -26.03
C ALA A 106 0.56 -25.37 -27.03
N THR A 107 0.78 -24.90 -28.25
CA THR A 107 1.62 -25.61 -29.23
C THR A 107 3.09 -25.31 -28.93
N GLU A 108 3.96 -26.32 -29.00
CA GLU A 108 5.40 -26.17 -28.73
C GLU A 108 6.13 -25.28 -29.76
N PHE A 109 5.43 -24.80 -30.80
CA PHE A 109 6.01 -24.14 -31.98
C PHE A 109 5.52 -22.70 -32.22
N ASP A 110 4.60 -22.17 -31.41
CA ASP A 110 4.20 -20.77 -31.51
C ASP A 110 5.00 -19.89 -30.55
N LEU A 111 5.70 -18.89 -31.09
CA LEU A 111 6.38 -17.84 -30.33
C LEU A 111 5.38 -16.78 -29.87
N GLU A 112 4.23 -17.21 -29.33
CA GLU A 112 3.21 -16.31 -28.80
C GLU A 112 3.50 -16.01 -27.33
N ALA A 113 3.58 -14.72 -26.99
CA ALA A 113 3.79 -14.24 -25.62
C ALA A 113 2.48 -14.21 -24.80
N GLU A 114 1.55 -15.12 -25.07
CA GLU A 114 0.29 -15.19 -24.34
C GLU A 114 0.46 -15.95 -23.01
N GLU A 115 -0.28 -15.50 -21.99
CA GLU A 115 -0.31 -16.19 -20.70
C GLU A 115 -1.22 -17.42 -20.80
N TYR A 116 -0.62 -18.61 -20.76
CA TYR A 116 -1.35 -19.87 -20.79
C TYR A 116 -1.85 -20.25 -19.39
N VAL A 117 -3.15 -20.54 -19.31
CA VAL A 117 -3.86 -20.88 -18.09
C VAL A 117 -4.57 -22.22 -18.22
N PRO A 118 -4.62 -23.02 -17.14
CA PRO A 118 -5.27 -24.32 -17.19
C PRO A 118 -6.78 -24.21 -17.30
N VAL A 119 -7.41 -25.18 -17.98
CA VAL A 119 -8.87 -25.29 -18.03
C VAL A 119 -9.46 -25.36 -16.61
N PRO A 120 -10.50 -24.58 -16.28
CA PRO A 120 -11.10 -24.57 -14.95
C PRO A 120 -11.57 -25.96 -14.49
N LYS A 121 -11.18 -26.36 -13.27
CA LYS A 121 -11.51 -27.68 -12.69
C LYS A 121 -12.94 -27.80 -12.14
N GLY A 122 -13.64 -26.68 -11.98
CA GLY A 122 -14.98 -26.61 -11.39
C GLY A 122 -16.11 -26.81 -12.40
N GLU A 123 -17.35 -26.59 -11.97
CA GLU A 123 -18.48 -26.45 -12.88
C GLU A 123 -18.39 -25.13 -13.65
N VAL A 124 -18.94 -25.11 -14.87
CA VAL A 124 -18.97 -23.90 -15.71
C VAL A 124 -19.76 -22.79 -15.04
N HIS A 125 -20.89 -23.11 -14.42
CA HIS A 125 -21.68 -22.17 -13.63
C HIS A 125 -21.43 -22.43 -12.16
N LYS A 126 -20.92 -21.42 -11.44
CA LYS A 126 -20.63 -21.54 -10.01
C LYS A 126 -20.91 -20.25 -9.28
N LYS A 127 -21.16 -20.36 -7.98
CA LYS A 127 -21.15 -19.22 -7.06
C LYS A 127 -19.71 -19.02 -6.58
N LYS A 128 -19.15 -17.84 -6.83
CA LYS A 128 -17.81 -17.48 -6.39
C LYS A 128 -17.94 -16.38 -5.35
N GLU A 129 -17.45 -16.64 -4.15
CA GLU A 129 -17.26 -15.60 -3.14
C GLU A 129 -16.05 -14.75 -3.56
N ILE A 130 -16.29 -13.47 -3.79
CA ILE A 130 -15.27 -12.49 -4.09
C ILE A 130 -15.11 -11.64 -2.84
N VAL A 131 -13.91 -11.71 -2.27
CA VAL A 131 -13.51 -10.85 -1.16
C VAL A 131 -12.76 -9.68 -1.75
N GLN A 132 -13.27 -8.47 -1.53
CA GLN A 132 -12.63 -7.23 -1.94
C GLN A 132 -12.29 -6.41 -0.71
N ASP A 133 -11.00 -6.14 -0.53
CA ASP A 133 -10.51 -5.23 0.49
C ASP A 133 -10.44 -3.82 -0.11
N VAL A 134 -11.16 -2.88 0.49
CA VAL A 134 -11.25 -1.49 0.04
C VAL A 134 -10.99 -0.58 1.25
N THR A 135 -10.20 0.48 1.10
CA THR A 135 -10.03 1.43 2.20
C THR A 135 -11.20 2.42 2.24
N LEU A 136 -11.50 2.97 3.41
CA LEU A 136 -12.50 4.05 3.51
C LEU A 136 -12.10 5.27 2.68
N HIS A 137 -10.79 5.51 2.55
CA HIS A 137 -10.28 6.55 1.66
C HIS A 137 -10.62 6.30 0.19
N ASP A 138 -10.54 5.07 -0.29
CA ASP A 138 -10.90 4.74 -1.69
C ASP A 138 -12.38 5.02 -1.95
N LEU A 139 -13.24 4.70 -0.97
CA LEU A 139 -14.67 5.03 -1.04
C LEU A 139 -14.91 6.53 -1.04
N ASP A 140 -14.24 7.28 -0.15
CA ASP A 140 -14.31 8.75 -0.13
C ASP A 140 -13.91 9.34 -1.48
N MET A 141 -12.80 8.86 -2.06
CA MET A 141 -12.27 9.36 -3.33
C MET A 141 -13.15 9.01 -4.53
N ALA A 142 -13.68 7.79 -4.58
CA ALA A 142 -14.59 7.35 -5.64
C ALA A 142 -15.89 8.17 -5.67
N ASN A 143 -16.42 8.54 -4.50
CA ASN A 143 -17.64 9.35 -4.40
C ASN A 143 -17.38 10.85 -4.58
N ALA A 144 -16.22 11.35 -4.13
CA ALA A 144 -15.83 12.76 -4.34
C ALA A 144 -15.46 13.05 -5.81
N ARG A 145 -15.02 12.02 -6.55
CA ARG A 145 -14.68 12.08 -7.97
C ARG A 145 -15.21 10.84 -8.69
N PRO A 146 -16.45 10.85 -9.18
CA PRO A 146 -16.93 9.77 -10.01
C PRO A 146 -16.06 9.67 -11.28
N GLN A 147 -15.21 8.65 -11.34
CA GLN A 147 -14.47 8.32 -12.56
C GLN A 147 -15.45 7.61 -13.50
N GLY A 148 -15.80 8.25 -14.62
CA GLY A 148 -16.68 7.63 -15.62
C GLY A 148 -17.82 8.50 -16.17
N GLY A 149 -17.82 9.81 -15.95
CA GLY A 149 -18.70 10.70 -16.71
C GLY A 149 -18.38 10.62 -18.21
N GLN A 150 -19.41 10.55 -19.06
CA GLN A 150 -19.28 10.71 -20.52
C GLN A 150 -19.16 12.18 -20.94
N ASP A 151 -19.15 13.12 -19.99
CA ASP A 151 -19.06 14.54 -20.27
C ASP A 151 -17.63 14.98 -20.57
N VAL A 152 -17.48 15.84 -21.59
CA VAL A 152 -16.22 16.44 -22.05
C VAL A 152 -15.39 17.02 -20.89
N MET A 153 -16.06 17.56 -19.87
CA MET A 153 -15.43 18.12 -18.68
C MET A 153 -14.80 17.05 -17.75
N SER A 154 -15.41 15.86 -17.66
CA SER A 154 -14.88 14.74 -16.88
C SER A 154 -13.72 14.02 -17.58
N MET A 155 -13.72 13.99 -18.92
CA MET A 155 -12.57 13.53 -19.71
C MET A 155 -11.36 14.48 -19.60
N MET A 156 -11.61 15.79 -19.58
CA MET A 156 -10.54 16.78 -19.41
C MET A 156 -9.96 16.77 -17.99
N GLY A 157 -10.78 16.43 -16.99
CA GLY A 157 -10.36 16.22 -15.60
C GLY A 157 -9.48 14.99 -15.39
N GLN A 158 -9.64 13.94 -16.20
CA GLN A 158 -8.78 12.75 -16.18
C GLN A 158 -7.40 12.98 -16.83
N LEU A 159 -7.30 13.91 -17.79
CA LEU A 159 -6.04 14.27 -18.45
C LEU A 159 -5.16 15.22 -17.61
N MET A 160 -5.76 15.92 -16.64
CA MET A 160 -5.06 16.83 -15.73
C MET A 160 -4.57 16.09 -14.48
N LYS A 161 -3.40 16.47 -13.94
CA LYS A 161 -2.91 15.92 -12.67
C LYS A 161 -4.02 16.02 -11.61
N PRO A 162 -4.36 14.92 -10.92
CA PRO A 162 -5.42 14.93 -9.93
C PRO A 162 -5.02 15.88 -8.79
N LYS A 163 -5.70 17.03 -8.68
CA LYS A 163 -5.59 17.89 -7.49
C LYS A 163 -6.13 17.11 -6.28
N LYS A 164 -5.58 17.28 -5.08
CA LYS A 164 -6.25 16.75 -3.88
C LYS A 164 -7.53 17.56 -3.67
N THR A 165 -8.70 16.95 -3.88
CA THR A 165 -9.99 17.57 -3.56
C THR A 165 -10.32 17.33 -2.10
N GLU A 166 -10.71 18.40 -1.40
CA GLU A 166 -11.18 18.32 -0.03
C GLU A 166 -12.46 17.46 0.02
N ILE A 167 -12.44 16.41 0.84
CA ILE A 167 -13.62 15.60 1.11
C ILE A 167 -14.37 16.31 2.24
N THR A 168 -15.59 16.75 1.97
CA THR A 168 -16.42 17.42 2.97
C THR A 168 -16.84 16.47 4.09
N ASP A 169 -16.99 16.98 5.31
CA ASP A 169 -17.47 16.17 6.45
C ASP A 169 -18.86 15.58 6.21
N LYS A 170 -19.71 16.25 5.41
CA LYS A 170 -21.02 15.73 5.00
C LYS A 170 -20.90 14.45 4.18
N LEU A 171 -20.00 14.43 3.19
CA LEU A 171 -19.76 13.25 2.37
C LEU A 171 -19.26 12.07 3.23
N ARG A 172 -18.35 12.34 4.17
CA ARG A 172 -17.84 11.32 5.10
C ARG A 172 -18.93 10.76 6.01
N GLN A 173 -19.81 11.62 6.54
CA GLN A 173 -20.93 11.17 7.36
C GLN A 173 -21.87 10.25 6.59
N GLU A 174 -22.15 10.57 5.32
CA GLU A 174 -22.96 9.69 4.46
C GLU A 174 -22.25 8.36 4.16
N ILE A 175 -20.95 8.39 3.84
CA ILE A 175 -20.16 7.18 3.60
C ILE A 175 -20.12 6.31 4.87
N ASN A 176 -19.88 6.89 6.04
CA ASN A 176 -19.89 6.17 7.31
C ASN A 176 -21.24 5.52 7.59
N LYS A 177 -22.37 6.17 7.26
CA LYS A 177 -23.71 5.56 7.38
C LYS A 177 -23.87 4.34 6.47
N VAL A 178 -23.38 4.42 5.23
CA VAL A 178 -23.44 3.31 4.27
C VAL A 178 -22.55 2.15 4.72
N VAL A 179 -21.33 2.44 5.16
CA VAL A 179 -20.38 1.45 5.68
C VAL A 179 -20.95 0.73 6.89
N ASN A 180 -21.49 1.47 7.87
CA ASN A 180 -22.13 0.86 9.04
C ASN A 180 -23.32 -0.03 8.63
N ARG A 181 -24.13 0.39 7.65
CA ARG A 181 -25.22 -0.43 7.13
C ARG A 181 -24.72 -1.75 6.53
N TYR A 182 -23.62 -1.74 5.78
CA TYR A 182 -23.05 -2.96 5.21
C TYR A 182 -22.45 -3.88 6.28
N ILE A 183 -21.91 -3.31 7.36
CA ILE A 183 -21.45 -4.06 8.52
C ILE A 183 -22.63 -4.71 9.25
N ASP A 184 -23.69 -3.94 9.53
CA ASP A 184 -24.89 -4.43 10.22
C ASP A 184 -25.62 -5.52 9.42
N GLN A 185 -25.57 -5.45 8.08
CA GLN A 185 -26.12 -6.47 7.18
C GLN A 185 -25.23 -7.72 7.04
N GLY A 186 -24.01 -7.71 7.59
CA GLY A 186 -23.04 -8.79 7.46
C GLY A 186 -22.44 -8.96 6.05
N VAL A 187 -22.57 -7.94 5.19
CA VAL A 187 -22.00 -7.93 3.83
C VAL A 187 -20.53 -7.46 3.85
N ALA A 188 -20.18 -6.64 4.83
CA ALA A 188 -18.83 -6.12 4.99
C ALA A 188 -18.31 -6.29 6.43
N GLU A 189 -17.01 -6.45 6.54
CA GLU A 189 -16.28 -6.57 7.81
C GLU A 189 -15.28 -5.43 7.91
N LEU A 190 -15.30 -4.68 9.03
CA LEU A 190 -14.33 -3.64 9.27
C LEU A 190 -12.99 -4.25 9.68
N VAL A 191 -11.92 -3.88 8.97
CA VAL A 191 -10.55 -4.29 9.28
C VAL A 191 -9.78 -3.05 9.75
N PRO A 192 -9.63 -2.83 11.07
CA PRO A 192 -8.87 -1.70 11.57
C PRO A 192 -7.38 -1.91 11.28
N GLY A 193 -6.75 -0.94 10.62
CA GLY A 193 -5.30 -0.93 10.44
C GLY A 193 -4.58 -0.24 11.58
N VAL A 194 -3.32 0.07 11.33
CA VAL A 194 -2.42 0.75 12.27
C VAL A 194 -1.92 2.04 11.64
N LEU A 195 -2.13 3.16 12.33
CA LEU A 195 -1.51 4.44 12.00
C LEU A 195 -0.29 4.64 12.91
N PHE A 196 0.90 4.57 12.33
CA PHE A 196 2.15 4.89 13.02
C PHE A 196 2.54 6.34 12.76
N ILE A 197 2.67 7.14 13.83
CA ILE A 197 3.14 8.53 13.76
C ILE A 197 4.48 8.61 14.51
N ASP A 198 5.55 8.72 13.74
CA ASP A 198 6.88 8.96 14.27
C ASP A 198 7.08 10.43 14.64
N GLU A 199 7.97 10.70 15.60
CA GLU A 199 8.33 12.05 16.05
C GLU A 199 7.10 12.91 16.40
N VAL A 200 6.14 12.35 17.14
CA VAL A 200 4.82 12.97 17.40
C VAL A 200 4.87 14.36 18.03
N HIS A 201 5.94 14.70 18.76
CA HIS A 201 6.17 16.04 19.33
C HIS A 201 6.34 17.14 18.26
N MET A 202 6.45 16.77 16.98
CA MET A 202 6.46 17.71 15.86
C MET A 202 5.04 18.16 15.45
N LEU A 203 3.99 17.49 15.93
CA LEU A 203 2.60 17.90 15.75
C LEU A 203 2.26 19.11 16.61
N ASP A 204 1.37 19.95 16.11
CA ASP A 204 0.83 21.09 16.84
C ASP A 204 -0.44 20.73 17.65
N ILE A 205 -0.85 21.65 18.52
CA ILE A 205 -2.05 21.48 19.36
C ILE A 205 -3.35 21.28 18.54
N GLU A 206 -3.42 21.84 17.33
CA GLU A 206 -4.57 21.65 16.43
C GLU A 206 -4.64 20.19 15.94
N CYS A 207 -3.50 19.62 15.54
CA CYS A 207 -3.40 18.21 15.15
C CYS A 207 -3.80 17.28 16.30
N PHE A 208 -3.38 17.58 17.54
CA PHE A 208 -3.77 16.77 18.70
C PHE A 208 -5.27 16.90 19.02
N THR A 209 -5.85 18.09 18.89
CA THR A 209 -7.29 18.30 19.03
C THR A 209 -8.07 17.49 18.00
N TYR A 210 -7.59 17.47 16.76
CA TYR A 210 -8.15 16.66 15.70
C TYR A 210 -8.02 15.15 15.98
N LEU A 211 -6.84 14.68 16.39
CA LEU A 211 -6.59 13.28 16.75
C LEU A 211 -7.50 12.81 17.88
N ASN A 212 -7.64 13.60 18.94
CA ASN A 212 -8.56 13.33 20.04
C ASN A 212 -9.99 13.07 19.53
N ARG A 213 -10.50 13.96 18.67
CA ARG A 213 -11.84 13.81 18.09
C ARG A 213 -11.94 12.57 17.20
N ALA A 214 -10.91 12.27 16.41
CA ALA A 214 -10.93 11.15 15.48
C ALA A 214 -10.81 9.79 16.19
N LEU A 215 -10.12 9.73 17.33
CA LEU A 215 -10.01 8.54 18.18
C LEU A 215 -11.33 8.17 18.89
N GLU A 216 -12.29 9.10 19.00
CA GLU A 216 -13.64 8.79 19.50
C GLU A 216 -14.51 8.01 18.49
N SER A 217 -14.08 7.92 17.23
CA SER A 217 -14.86 7.25 16.20
C SER A 217 -14.78 5.73 16.36
N THR A 218 -15.90 5.03 16.16
CA THR A 218 -15.96 3.55 16.22
C THR A 218 -15.15 2.87 15.12
N ILE A 219 -14.87 3.58 14.03
CA ILE A 219 -14.10 3.10 12.87
C ILE A 219 -12.63 3.56 12.91
N SER A 220 -12.17 4.05 14.07
CA SER A 220 -10.81 4.57 14.23
C SER A 220 -9.77 3.44 14.25
N PRO A 221 -8.65 3.57 13.53
CA PRO A 221 -7.57 2.59 13.55
C PRO A 221 -6.82 2.61 14.89
N ILE A 222 -5.96 1.61 15.11
CA ILE A 222 -5.00 1.65 16.22
C ILE A 222 -3.94 2.70 15.89
N VAL A 223 -3.75 3.67 16.78
CA VAL A 223 -2.72 4.72 16.60
C VAL A 223 -1.53 4.42 17.50
N ILE A 224 -0.35 4.29 16.89
CA ILE A 224 0.93 4.12 17.58
C ILE A 224 1.72 5.41 17.42
N LEU A 225 2.07 6.05 18.53
CA LEU A 225 2.83 7.29 18.57
C LEU A 225 4.24 7.01 19.07
N ALA A 226 5.26 7.57 18.42
CA ALA A 226 6.63 7.53 18.90
C ALA A 226 7.14 8.95 19.22
N SER A 227 7.82 9.10 20.35
CA SER A 227 8.47 10.35 20.75
C SER A 227 9.84 10.04 21.35
N ASN A 228 10.84 10.85 20.99
CA ASN A 228 12.19 10.82 21.56
C ASN A 228 12.44 11.97 22.55
N ARG A 229 11.42 12.79 22.85
CA ARG A 229 11.52 13.96 23.75
C ARG A 229 10.97 13.64 25.14
N GLY A 230 11.63 14.19 26.16
CA GLY A 230 11.21 14.13 27.56
C GLY A 230 10.14 15.18 27.86
N HIS A 231 10.53 16.39 28.25
CA HIS A 231 9.62 17.54 28.35
C HIS A 231 9.92 18.51 27.21
N THR A 232 8.90 18.94 26.48
CA THR A 232 9.06 19.92 25.39
C THR A 232 7.79 20.74 25.21
N VAL A 233 7.93 21.91 24.58
CA VAL A 233 6.82 22.83 24.31
C VAL A 233 5.94 22.22 23.21
N ILE A 234 4.63 22.21 23.43
CA ILE A 234 3.67 21.76 22.43
C ILE A 234 3.65 22.80 21.32
N ARG A 235 3.89 22.38 20.07
CA ARG A 235 3.90 23.30 18.93
C ARG A 235 2.54 23.97 18.75
N GLY A 236 2.55 25.25 18.39
CA GLY A 236 1.33 26.06 18.30
C GLY A 236 0.86 26.64 19.64
N THR A 237 1.61 26.40 20.73
CA THR A 237 1.44 27.08 22.02
C THR A 237 2.71 27.88 22.33
N ASP A 238 2.57 28.95 23.11
CA ASP A 238 3.70 29.85 23.39
C ASP A 238 4.58 29.36 24.56
N ASP A 239 3.99 28.63 25.52
CA ASP A 239 4.65 28.30 26.79
C ASP A 239 4.22 26.95 27.40
N ILE A 240 3.31 26.21 26.75
CA ILE A 240 2.79 24.96 27.32
C ILE A 240 3.81 23.84 27.11
N THR A 241 4.55 23.52 28.17
CA THR A 241 5.48 22.39 28.20
C THR A 241 4.81 21.15 28.74
N ALA A 242 4.87 20.04 28.00
CA ALA A 242 4.27 18.77 28.39
C ALA A 242 5.24 17.60 28.19
N ALA A 243 4.95 16.48 28.86
CA ALA A 243 5.67 15.24 28.65
C ALA A 243 5.47 14.76 27.21
N HIS A 244 6.56 14.36 26.57
CA HIS A 244 6.66 13.91 25.19
C HIS A 244 6.17 14.90 24.12
N GLY A 245 5.90 16.16 24.48
CA GLY A 245 5.28 17.15 23.60
C GLY A 245 3.82 16.86 23.28
N ILE A 246 3.14 16.06 24.12
CA ILE A 246 1.76 15.62 23.93
C ILE A 246 0.87 16.32 24.97
N PRO A 247 -0.30 16.87 24.57
CA PRO A 247 -1.28 17.44 25.50
C PRO A 247 -1.65 16.45 26.64
N PRO A 248 -1.74 16.89 27.91
CA PRO A 248 -1.99 16.00 29.05
C PRO A 248 -3.30 15.20 28.96
N ASP A 249 -4.32 15.77 28.32
CA ASP A 249 -5.61 15.15 28.05
C ASP A 249 -5.50 13.94 27.11
N LEU A 250 -4.72 14.07 26.02
CA LEU A 250 -4.45 12.94 25.14
C LEU A 250 -3.51 11.95 25.82
N LEU A 251 -2.46 12.43 26.51
CA LEU A 251 -1.48 11.57 27.17
C LEU A 251 -2.12 10.62 28.20
N ALA A 252 -3.11 11.09 28.95
CA ALA A 252 -3.86 10.27 29.91
C ALA A 252 -4.63 9.10 29.27
N ARG A 253 -4.86 9.13 27.95
CA ARG A 253 -5.56 8.09 27.18
C ARG A 253 -4.61 7.10 26.53
N LEU A 254 -3.30 7.37 26.54
CA LEU A 254 -2.30 6.55 25.85
C LEU A 254 -1.73 5.49 26.80
N LEU A 255 -1.49 4.29 26.25
CA LEU A 255 -0.66 3.29 26.90
C LEU A 255 0.81 3.60 26.58
N ILE A 256 1.56 4.09 27.57
CA ILE A 256 2.98 4.42 27.40
C ILE A 256 3.83 3.15 27.55
N ILE A 257 4.55 2.78 26.49
CA ILE A 257 5.51 1.68 26.48
C ILE A 257 6.92 2.26 26.50
N PRO A 258 7.64 2.23 27.64
CA PRO A 258 9.01 2.72 27.71
C PRO A 258 9.97 1.75 26.99
N THR A 259 10.94 2.32 26.27
CA THR A 259 12.06 1.56 25.72
C THR A 259 13.30 1.82 26.56
N GLN A 260 14.15 0.80 26.70
CA GLN A 260 15.40 0.89 27.45
C GLN A 260 16.59 0.94 26.47
N PRO A 261 17.68 1.64 26.82
CA PRO A 261 18.92 1.57 26.05
C PRO A 261 19.44 0.13 25.98
N TYR A 262 19.99 -0.25 24.83
CA TYR A 262 20.61 -1.56 24.65
C TYR A 262 21.88 -1.72 25.49
N ALA A 263 22.10 -2.94 26.00
CA ALA A 263 23.37 -3.33 26.59
C ALA A 263 24.46 -3.51 25.51
N PRO A 264 25.77 -3.38 25.85
CA PRO A 264 26.86 -3.54 24.88
C PRO A 264 26.84 -4.88 24.10
N GLU A 265 26.46 -5.98 24.76
CA GLU A 265 26.34 -7.30 24.13
C GLU A 265 25.18 -7.36 23.11
N GLU A 266 24.08 -6.66 23.40
CA GLU A 266 22.95 -6.54 22.48
C GLU A 266 23.33 -5.70 21.26
N ILE A 267 24.06 -4.59 21.47
CA ILE A 267 24.60 -3.74 20.40
C ILE A 267 25.47 -4.57 19.44
N LYS A 268 26.40 -5.35 19.99
CA LYS A 268 27.25 -6.24 19.19
C LYS A 268 26.43 -7.25 18.39
N THR A 269 25.39 -7.82 18.99
CA THR A 269 24.47 -8.76 18.33
C THR A 269 23.70 -8.09 17.20
N ILE A 270 23.18 -6.87 17.41
CA ILE A 270 22.48 -6.09 16.39
C ILE A 270 23.39 -5.78 15.20
N ILE A 271 24.63 -5.35 15.46
CA ILE A 271 25.61 -5.05 14.40
C ILE A 271 25.95 -6.32 13.60
N ARG A 272 26.15 -7.45 14.28
CA ARG A 272 26.40 -8.75 13.62
C ARG A 272 25.23 -9.15 12.72
N LEU A 273 24.00 -8.99 13.19
CA LEU A 273 22.80 -9.25 12.39
C LEU A 273 22.73 -8.31 11.18
N ARG A 274 23.03 -7.03 11.36
CA ARG A 274 23.05 -6.06 10.25
C ARG A 274 24.09 -6.42 9.20
N ALA A 275 25.31 -6.75 9.61
CA ALA A 275 26.37 -7.18 8.70
C ALA A 275 25.93 -8.42 7.89
N LYS A 276 25.27 -9.39 8.54
CA LYS A 276 24.71 -10.57 7.85
C LYS A 276 23.63 -10.20 6.82
N VAL A 277 22.71 -9.30 7.16
CA VAL A 277 21.64 -8.83 6.24
C VAL A 277 22.24 -8.13 5.02
N GLU A 278 23.29 -7.33 5.22
CA GLU A 278 24.00 -6.64 4.13
C GLU A 278 25.02 -7.54 3.42
N SER A 279 25.11 -8.83 3.77
CA SER A 279 26.09 -9.78 3.23
C SER A 279 27.54 -9.31 3.36
N LEU A 280 27.85 -8.59 4.44
CA LEU A 280 29.17 -8.09 4.77
C LEU A 280 29.92 -9.09 5.63
N SER A 281 31.12 -9.45 5.20
CA SER A 281 32.05 -10.23 6.01
C SER A 281 32.85 -9.29 6.91
N ILE A 282 32.73 -9.45 8.21
CA ILE A 282 33.40 -8.63 9.22
C ILE A 282 34.19 -9.52 10.17
N THR A 283 35.44 -9.16 10.42
CA THR A 283 36.29 -9.86 11.39
C THR A 283 35.83 -9.58 12.83
N GLU A 284 36.06 -10.51 13.76
CA GLU A 284 35.64 -10.33 15.16
C GLU A 284 36.29 -9.08 15.83
N PRO A 285 37.58 -8.74 15.58
CA PRO A 285 38.16 -7.48 16.07
C PRO A 285 37.45 -6.23 15.53
N ALA A 286 37.15 -6.20 14.22
CA ALA A 286 36.41 -5.10 13.60
C ALA A 286 34.99 -4.98 14.20
N LEU A 287 34.31 -6.10 14.41
CA LEU A 287 32.99 -6.14 15.02
C LEU A 287 33.02 -5.58 16.45
N ASN A 288 34.03 -5.93 17.25
CA ASN A 288 34.21 -5.40 18.60
C ASN A 288 34.39 -3.88 18.58
N LYS A 289 35.21 -3.36 17.66
CA LYS A 289 35.43 -1.93 17.50
C LYS A 289 34.16 -1.19 17.09
N VAL A 290 33.41 -1.71 16.12
CA VAL A 290 32.11 -1.11 15.72
C VAL A 290 31.11 -1.15 16.88
N ALA A 291 31.08 -2.22 17.67
CA ALA A 291 30.21 -2.32 18.85
C ALA A 291 30.60 -1.33 19.97
N GLU A 292 31.90 -1.08 20.15
CA GLU A 292 32.41 -0.05 21.05
C GLU A 292 31.95 1.35 20.60
N HIS A 293 32.03 1.67 19.31
CA HIS A 293 31.46 2.92 18.77
C HIS A 293 29.95 3.00 18.96
N GLY A 294 29.23 1.87 18.81
CA GLY A 294 27.80 1.79 19.06
C GLY A 294 27.41 2.16 20.50
N SER A 295 28.26 1.77 21.46
CA SER A 295 28.08 2.05 22.88
C SER A 295 28.50 3.47 23.28
N LYS A 296 29.62 3.98 22.75
CA LYS A 296 30.15 5.31 23.09
C LYS A 296 29.45 6.47 22.36
N VAL A 297 29.06 6.24 21.10
CA VAL A 297 28.54 7.27 20.20
C VAL A 297 27.04 7.08 20.00
N SER A 298 26.66 6.14 19.12
CA SER A 298 25.28 5.73 18.89
C SER A 298 25.25 4.47 18.03
N LEU A 299 24.21 3.64 18.20
CA LEU A 299 23.99 2.48 17.35
C LEU A 299 23.85 2.87 15.87
N ARG A 300 23.15 3.98 15.55
CA ARG A 300 22.97 4.44 14.18
C ARG A 300 24.30 4.74 13.48
N TYR A 301 25.19 5.46 14.16
CA TYR A 301 26.52 5.77 13.64
C TYR A 301 27.34 4.49 13.40
N ALA A 302 27.35 3.57 14.37
CA ALA A 302 28.06 2.29 14.24
C ALA A 302 27.56 1.45 13.05
N LEU A 303 26.25 1.38 12.83
CA LEU A 303 25.69 0.67 11.67
C LEU A 303 26.06 1.36 10.35
N GLN A 304 26.14 2.69 10.32
CA GLN A 304 26.53 3.45 9.14
C GLN A 304 28.01 3.30 8.78
N LEU A 305 28.89 2.93 9.73
CA LEU A 305 30.30 2.65 9.45
C LEU A 305 30.52 1.35 8.67
N LEU A 306 29.58 0.41 8.69
CA LEU A 306 29.73 -0.90 8.03
C LEU A 306 29.89 -0.77 6.51
N THR A 307 29.08 0.09 5.87
CA THR A 307 29.06 0.24 4.42
C THR A 307 30.35 0.90 3.90
N PRO A 308 30.81 2.05 4.44
CA PRO A 308 32.09 2.62 4.05
C PRO A 308 33.27 1.69 4.33
N ALA A 309 33.27 0.99 5.47
CA ALA A 309 34.36 0.06 5.80
C ALA A 309 34.42 -1.13 4.82
N SER A 310 33.27 -1.61 4.34
CA SER A 310 33.19 -2.61 3.26
C SER A 310 33.77 -2.09 1.95
N ILE A 311 33.50 -0.83 1.61
CA ILE A 311 34.05 -0.20 0.40
C ILE A 311 35.56 -0.06 0.51
N LEU A 312 36.08 0.41 1.64
CA LEU A 312 37.52 0.51 1.89
C LEU A 312 38.21 -0.86 1.82
N ALA A 313 37.65 -1.87 2.47
CA ALA A 313 38.17 -3.24 2.38
C ALA A 313 38.26 -3.72 0.93
N ARG A 314 37.23 -3.48 0.12
CA ARG A 314 37.22 -3.82 -1.32
C ARG A 314 38.25 -3.03 -2.12
N VAL A 315 38.41 -1.74 -1.87
CA VAL A 315 39.44 -0.90 -2.51
C VAL A 315 40.85 -1.40 -2.15
N ASN A 316 41.05 -1.83 -0.91
CA ASN A 316 42.28 -2.43 -0.40
C ASN A 316 42.51 -3.88 -0.85
N GLY A 317 41.75 -4.38 -1.85
CA GLY A 317 41.90 -5.73 -2.39
C GLY A 317 41.37 -6.85 -1.49
N ARG A 318 40.62 -6.52 -0.44
CA ARG A 318 40.01 -7.45 0.52
C ARG A 318 38.47 -7.44 0.40
N PRO A 319 37.90 -7.99 -0.69
CA PRO A 319 36.45 -7.98 -0.90
C PRO A 319 35.66 -8.82 0.12
N ALA A 320 36.36 -9.67 0.88
CA ALA A 320 35.77 -10.69 1.73
C ALA A 320 35.96 -10.45 3.24
N GLY A 321 36.42 -9.27 3.68
CA GLY A 321 36.62 -9.04 5.11
C GLY A 321 36.90 -7.60 5.50
N ILE A 322 35.99 -7.01 6.26
CA ILE A 322 36.21 -5.75 6.99
C ILE A 322 37.14 -6.05 8.17
N GLU A 323 38.27 -5.35 8.23
CA GLU A 323 39.22 -5.39 9.34
C GLU A 323 39.14 -4.14 10.21
N GLU A 324 39.79 -4.19 11.37
CA GLU A 324 39.80 -3.10 12.33
C GLU A 324 40.38 -1.80 11.76
N ALA A 325 41.37 -1.92 10.86
CA ALA A 325 42.00 -0.79 10.17
C ALA A 325 41.00 -0.05 9.27
N ASP A 326 40.14 -0.77 8.55
CA ASP A 326 39.13 -0.16 7.67
C ASP A 326 38.09 0.64 8.48
N VAL A 327 37.72 0.12 9.66
CA VAL A 327 36.83 0.82 10.60
C VAL A 327 37.51 2.06 11.18
N ALA A 328 38.81 1.97 11.52
CA ALA A 328 39.59 3.11 12.01
C ALA A 328 39.64 4.25 10.98
N GLU A 329 39.91 3.92 9.72
CA GLU A 329 39.97 4.90 8.64
C GLU A 329 38.59 5.54 8.40
N CYS A 330 37.51 4.74 8.46
CA CYS A 330 36.16 5.28 8.36
C CYS A 330 35.79 6.23 9.52
N GLU A 331 36.28 5.96 10.73
CA GLU A 331 36.05 6.81 11.89
C GLU A 331 36.65 8.22 11.72
N ASP A 332 37.81 8.31 11.05
CA ASP A 332 38.49 9.57 10.77
C ASP A 332 37.82 10.34 9.63
N LEU A 333 37.37 9.63 8.59
CA LEU A 333 36.70 10.24 7.43
C LEU A 333 35.26 10.69 7.75
N PHE A 334 34.53 9.93 8.56
CA PHE A 334 33.13 10.17 8.87
C PHE A 334 32.96 10.48 10.34
N LEU A 335 33.03 11.78 10.68
CA LEU A 335 32.84 12.25 12.04
C LEU A 335 31.42 12.00 12.54
N ASP A 336 31.30 11.62 13.82
CA ASP A 336 29.99 11.60 14.48
C ASP A 336 29.52 13.02 14.87
N ALA A 337 28.24 13.13 15.22
CA ALA A 337 27.62 14.40 15.54
C ALA A 337 28.28 15.12 16.74
N LYS A 338 28.82 14.39 17.73
CA LYS A 338 29.48 15.00 18.90
C LYS A 338 30.83 15.59 18.49
N ARG A 339 31.65 14.83 17.75
CA ARG A 339 32.94 15.32 17.22
C ARG A 339 32.75 16.50 16.27
N SER A 340 31.75 16.41 15.39
CA SER A 340 31.39 17.50 14.48
C SER A 340 30.98 18.78 15.23
N ALA A 341 30.13 18.66 16.26
CA ALA A 341 29.72 19.81 17.07
C ALA A 341 30.89 20.48 17.82
N ILE A 342 31.88 19.70 18.29
CA ILE A 342 33.09 20.25 18.94
C ILE A 342 33.89 21.09 17.94
N ILE A 343 34.08 20.62 16.71
CA ILE A 343 34.81 21.37 15.67
C ILE A 343 34.08 22.68 15.35
N VAL A 344 32.77 22.61 15.14
CA VAL A 344 31.95 23.81 14.86
C VAL A 344 32.00 24.79 16.03
N GLY A 345 31.96 24.31 17.28
CA GLY A 345 32.07 25.14 18.46
C GLY A 345 33.43 25.81 18.66
N GLN A 346 34.52 25.16 18.26
CA GLN A 346 35.88 25.72 18.31
C GLN A 346 36.13 26.76 17.22
N ASP A 347 35.52 26.56 16.05
CA ASP A 347 35.65 27.43 14.88
C ASP A 347 34.41 28.32 14.67
N SER A 348 33.66 28.63 15.73
CA SER A 348 32.36 29.35 15.65
C SER A 348 32.41 30.63 14.82
N ASP A 349 33.53 31.36 14.90
CA ASP A 349 33.73 32.64 14.21
C ASP A 349 33.88 32.50 12.69
N LYS A 350 34.13 31.28 12.20
CA LYS A 350 34.23 30.95 10.77
C LYS A 350 32.90 30.50 10.17
N PHE A 351 31.89 30.21 11.01
CA PHE A 351 30.58 29.77 10.56
C PHE A 351 29.58 30.94 10.61
N LEU A 352 28.71 31.01 9.62
CA LEU A 352 27.62 31.99 9.58
C LEU A 352 26.53 31.56 10.56
N SER A 353 26.07 32.52 11.38
CA SER A 353 24.97 32.35 12.35
C SER A 353 23.61 32.37 11.70
#